data_AF-A0A948C655-F1
#
_entry.id   AF-A0A948C655-F1
#
_cell.length_a   1.000
_cell.length_b   1.000
_cell.length_c   1.000
_cell.angle_alpha   90.00
_cell.angle_beta   90.00
_cell.angle_gamma   90.00
#
_symmetry.space_group_name_H-M   'P 1'
#
loop_
_entity.id
_entity.type
_entity.pdbx_description
1 polymer ?
#
loop_
_entity_poly.entity_id
_entity_poly.type
_entity_poly.pdbx_seq_one_letter_code
_entity_poly.pdbx_strand_id
1 'polypeptide(L)'
;MQDTIKEMHYPTDLNTQKEAIKRIFFDRLLRVQLHSLINKNIYQAGYAAIAQDKDWEVIKEIVATLSFELTGAQKKVVKHIIDHIHDTKSMMRLLQGDVGSGKTVVAAISAYYTFKVFNGQSVFLAPLEVLANQHHKTLAKLLLPL
;
A
#
# COMPACT_ATOMS: atom_id res chain seq x y z
N MET A 1 18.01 -22.84 21.48
CA MET A 1 18.76 -22.05 20.47
C MET A 1 20.20 -22.54 20.35
N GLN A 2 20.92 -22.68 21.47
CA GLN A 2 22.27 -23.29 21.48
C GLN A 2 22.27 -24.69 20.84
N ASP A 3 21.31 -25.55 21.19
CA ASP A 3 21.19 -26.90 20.59
C ASP A 3 20.87 -26.85 19.09
N THR A 4 20.05 -25.90 18.66
CA THR A 4 19.71 -25.69 17.24
C THR A 4 20.94 -25.27 16.43
N ILE A 5 21.77 -24.39 16.97
CA ILE A 5 23.02 -23.97 16.33
C ILE A 5 23.99 -25.16 16.26
N LYS A 6 24.09 -25.93 17.35
CA LYS A 6 24.91 -27.14 17.40
C LYS A 6 24.47 -28.15 16.34
N GLU A 7 23.20 -28.50 16.27
CA GLU A 7 22.66 -29.45 15.28
C GLU A 7 22.72 -28.93 13.84
N MET A 8 22.80 -27.61 13.62
CA MET A 8 23.02 -27.05 12.29
C MET A 8 24.46 -27.32 11.78
N HIS A 9 25.45 -27.19 12.66
CA HIS A 9 26.88 -27.32 12.33
C HIS A 9 27.43 -28.74 12.51
N TYR A 10 26.97 -29.45 13.54
CA TYR A 10 27.38 -30.81 13.93
C TYR A 10 26.13 -31.67 14.17
N PRO A 11 25.39 -32.01 13.10
CA PRO A 11 24.15 -32.76 13.23
C PRO A 11 24.37 -34.19 13.67
N THR A 12 23.45 -34.69 14.50
CA THR A 12 23.37 -36.11 14.82
C THR A 12 22.93 -36.93 13.61
N ASP A 13 21.99 -36.41 12.79
CA ASP A 13 21.60 -36.98 11.51
C ASP A 13 21.05 -35.92 10.54
N LEU A 14 20.84 -36.29 9.28
CA LEU A 14 20.40 -35.34 8.24
C LEU A 14 19.01 -34.74 8.52
N ASN A 15 18.13 -35.43 9.23
CA ASN A 15 16.82 -34.89 9.57
C ASN A 15 16.94 -33.85 10.69
N THR A 16 17.76 -34.09 11.73
CA THR A 16 17.99 -33.08 12.79
C THR A 16 18.63 -31.83 12.23
N GLN A 17 19.56 -31.95 11.27
CA GLN A 17 20.13 -30.79 10.58
C GLN A 17 19.06 -29.97 9.84
N LYS A 18 18.17 -30.64 9.10
CA LYS A 18 17.10 -29.97 8.35
C LYS A 18 16.13 -29.24 9.30
N GLU A 19 15.77 -29.85 10.41
CA GLU A 19 14.90 -29.22 11.41
C GLU A 19 15.60 -28.03 12.10
N ALA A 20 16.90 -28.15 12.38
CA ALA A 20 17.70 -27.04 12.89
C ALA A 20 17.73 -25.85 11.92
N ILE A 21 17.97 -26.09 10.63
CA ILE A 21 17.97 -25.05 9.59
C ILE A 21 16.58 -24.40 9.48
N LYS A 22 15.51 -25.20 9.43
CA LYS A 22 14.13 -24.70 9.40
C LYS A 22 13.82 -23.84 10.62
N ARG A 23 14.25 -24.25 11.81
CA ARG A 23 14.06 -23.49 13.05
C ARG A 23 14.74 -22.13 13.00
N ILE A 24 15.99 -22.06 12.53
CA ILE A 24 16.72 -20.79 12.38
C ILE A 24 16.03 -19.88 11.35
N PHE A 25 15.62 -20.43 10.20
CA PHE A 25 14.92 -19.66 9.19
C PHE A 25 13.57 -19.13 9.70
N PHE A 26 12.80 -19.98 10.38
CA PHE A 26 11.54 -19.59 11.01
C PHE A 26 11.73 -18.48 12.03
N ASP A 27 12.72 -18.60 12.91
CA ASP A 27 13.01 -17.61 13.94
C ASP A 27 13.41 -16.24 13.34
N ARG A 28 14.17 -16.26 12.24
CA ARG A 28 14.47 -15.04 11.46
C ARG A 28 13.22 -14.44 10.82
N LEU A 29 12.38 -15.25 10.18
CA LEU A 29 11.15 -14.78 9.56
C LEU A 29 10.19 -14.21 10.61
N LEU A 30 10.03 -14.90 11.73
CA LEU A 30 9.19 -14.47 12.86
C LEU A 30 9.63 -13.09 13.37
N ARG A 31 10.94 -12.89 13.57
CA ARG A 31 11.47 -11.57 13.94
C ARG A 31 11.10 -10.48 12.93
N VAL A 32 11.24 -10.74 11.63
CA VAL A 32 10.89 -9.76 10.58
C VAL A 32 9.39 -9.44 10.63
N GLN A 33 8.54 -10.46 10.78
CA GLN A 33 7.09 -10.28 10.85
C GLN A 33 6.67 -9.50 12.11
N LEU A 34 7.26 -9.81 13.27
CA LEU A 34 6.98 -9.08 14.51
C LEU A 34 7.35 -7.61 14.41
N HIS A 35 8.55 -7.28 13.89
CA HIS A 35 8.94 -5.89 13.67
C HIS A 35 7.99 -5.18 12.69
N SER A 36 7.57 -5.84 11.61
CA SER A 36 6.61 -5.28 10.66
C SER A 36 5.26 -4.97 11.31
N LEU A 37 4.74 -5.88 12.13
CA LEU A 37 3.48 -5.70 12.86
C LEU A 37 3.56 -4.59 13.91
N ILE A 38 4.66 -4.52 14.66
CA ILE A 38 4.89 -3.46 15.64
C ILE A 38 4.93 -2.10 14.94
N ASN A 39 5.73 -1.96 13.87
CA ASN A 39 5.82 -0.71 13.10
C ASN A 39 4.46 -0.29 12.52
N LYS A 40 3.71 -1.25 11.97
CA LYS A 40 2.35 -1.01 11.48
C LYS A 40 1.43 -0.48 12.59
N ASN A 41 1.44 -1.12 13.76
CA ASN A 41 0.59 -0.72 14.88
C ASN A 41 0.95 0.67 15.40
N ILE A 42 2.25 0.99 15.52
CA ILE A 42 2.72 2.32 15.94
C ILE A 42 2.24 3.38 14.93
N TYR A 43 2.41 3.14 13.63
CA TYR A 43 1.96 4.06 12.59
C TYR A 43 0.43 4.31 12.64
N GLN A 44 -0.35 3.26 12.85
CA GLN A 44 -1.81 3.33 12.88
C GLN A 44 -2.39 3.87 14.19
N ALA A 45 -1.61 3.92 15.27
CA ALA A 45 -2.08 4.42 16.57
C ALA A 45 -2.14 5.96 16.65
N GLY A 46 -1.41 6.67 15.79
CA GLY A 46 -1.21 8.12 15.90
C GLY A 46 -2.31 9.01 15.31
N TYR A 47 -3.26 8.46 14.54
CA TYR A 47 -4.23 9.27 13.81
C TYR A 47 -5.63 8.65 13.86
N ALA A 48 -6.59 9.40 14.41
CA ALA A 48 -8.00 9.08 14.24
C ALA A 48 -8.40 9.45 12.81
N ALA A 49 -8.85 8.47 12.03
CA ALA A 49 -9.45 8.76 10.73
C ALA A 49 -10.73 9.58 10.91
N ILE A 50 -10.97 10.49 9.97
CA ILE A 50 -12.22 11.25 9.93
C ILE A 50 -13.28 10.28 9.38
N ALA A 51 -14.04 9.64 10.28
CA ALA A 51 -15.13 8.77 9.90
C ALA A 51 -16.25 9.63 9.27
N GLN A 52 -16.32 9.61 7.95
CA GLN A 52 -17.41 10.19 7.16
C GLN A 52 -18.05 9.10 6.31
N ASP A 53 -19.22 9.37 5.75
CA ASP A 53 -19.81 8.45 4.79
C ASP A 53 -19.04 8.47 3.46
N LYS A 54 -19.04 7.33 2.78
CA LYS A 54 -18.40 7.18 1.48
C LYS A 54 -19.24 7.86 0.40
N ASP A 55 -18.64 8.78 -0.34
CA ASP A 55 -19.29 9.47 -1.45
C ASP A 55 -18.85 8.88 -2.79
N TRP A 56 -19.60 7.89 -3.29
CA TRP A 56 -19.29 7.28 -4.57
C TRP A 56 -19.62 8.16 -5.77
N GLU A 57 -20.38 9.26 -5.60
CA GLU A 57 -20.65 10.19 -6.71
C GLU A 57 -19.37 10.95 -7.09
N VAL A 58 -18.57 11.37 -6.11
CA VAL A 58 -17.24 11.98 -6.35
C VAL A 58 -16.34 11.06 -7.20
N ILE A 59 -16.41 9.74 -6.98
CA ILE A 59 -15.65 8.78 -7.80
C ILE A 59 -16.20 8.71 -9.22
N LYS A 60 -17.53 8.74 -9.39
CA LYS A 60 -18.15 8.73 -10.72
C LYS A 60 -17.80 10.01 -11.50
N GLU A 61 -17.79 11.16 -10.86
CA GLU A 61 -17.41 12.45 -11.47
C GLU A 61 -16.02 12.40 -12.11
N ILE A 62 -15.00 11.97 -11.35
CA ILE A 62 -13.63 11.87 -11.89
C ILE A 62 -13.49 10.72 -12.88
N VAL A 63 -14.22 9.62 -12.73
CA VAL A 63 -14.17 8.53 -13.71
C VAL A 63 -14.79 8.95 -15.04
N ALA A 64 -15.83 9.80 -15.02
CA ALA A 64 -16.48 10.32 -16.22
C ALA A 64 -15.59 11.29 -17.01
N THR A 65 -14.56 11.88 -16.41
CA THR A 65 -13.61 12.77 -17.10
C THR A 65 -12.50 12.03 -17.82
N LEU A 66 -12.34 10.72 -17.56
CA LEU A 66 -11.31 9.90 -18.20
C LEU A 66 -11.70 9.56 -19.65
N SER A 67 -10.73 9.64 -20.55
CA SER A 67 -10.91 9.25 -21.96
C SER A 67 -10.95 7.73 -22.20
N PHE A 68 -10.98 6.94 -21.12
CA PHE A 68 -10.96 5.48 -21.14
C PHE A 68 -11.72 4.95 -19.93
N GLU A 69 -12.19 3.70 -20.03
CA GLU A 69 -12.82 3.04 -18.90
C GLU A 69 -11.79 2.39 -17.97
N LEU A 70 -12.02 2.50 -16.66
CA LEU A 70 -11.23 1.75 -15.69
C LEU A 70 -11.41 0.24 -15.89
N THR A 71 -10.31 -0.49 -15.84
CA THR A 71 -10.35 -1.95 -15.85
C THR A 71 -11.02 -2.50 -14.59
N GLY A 72 -11.52 -3.73 -14.63
CA GLY A 72 -12.10 -4.38 -13.45
C GLY A 72 -11.13 -4.45 -12.27
N ALA A 73 -9.82 -4.60 -12.53
CA ALA A 73 -8.78 -4.57 -11.49
C ALA A 73 -8.62 -3.17 -10.88
N GLN A 74 -8.58 -2.12 -11.69
CA GLN A 74 -8.50 -0.74 -11.21
C GLN A 74 -9.73 -0.36 -10.38
N LYS A 75 -10.94 -0.72 -10.82
CA LYS A 75 -12.18 -0.49 -10.05
C LYS A 75 -12.14 -1.16 -8.67
N LYS A 76 -11.68 -2.43 -8.60
CA LYS A 76 -11.51 -3.15 -7.32
C LYS A 76 -10.51 -2.44 -6.40
N VAL A 77 -9.37 -2.01 -6.93
CA VAL A 77 -8.35 -1.32 -6.14
C VAL A 77 -8.84 0.04 -5.65
N VAL A 78 -9.49 0.84 -6.50
CA VAL A 78 -10.10 2.12 -6.09
C VAL A 78 -11.08 1.88 -4.95
N LYS A 79 -11.98 0.89 -5.09
CA LYS A 79 -12.91 0.53 -4.02
C LYS A 79 -12.18 0.21 -2.71
N HIS A 80 -11.14 -0.62 -2.77
CA HIS A 80 -10.34 -0.97 -1.59
C HIS A 80 -9.67 0.25 -0.96
N ILE A 81 -9.14 1.17 -1.75
CA ILE A 81 -8.52 2.39 -1.21
C ILE A 81 -9.57 3.25 -0.50
N ILE A 82 -10.73 3.48 -1.12
CA ILE A 82 -11.80 4.27 -0.50
C ILE A 82 -12.31 3.58 0.78
N ASP A 83 -12.54 2.28 0.75
CA ASP A 83 -12.93 1.51 1.94
C ASP A 83 -11.92 1.68 3.09
N HIS A 84 -10.63 1.79 2.78
CA HIS A 84 -9.55 1.93 3.75
C HIS A 84 -9.31 3.35 4.24
N ILE A 85 -9.55 4.37 3.40
CA ILE A 85 -9.45 5.78 3.81
C ILE A 85 -10.49 6.08 4.89
N HIS A 86 -11.65 5.43 4.83
CA HIS A 86 -12.73 5.54 5.81
C HIS A 86 -12.63 4.55 6.98
N ASP A 87 -11.59 3.72 7.03
CA ASP A 87 -11.37 2.85 8.19
C ASP A 87 -10.86 3.70 9.37
N THR A 88 -11.17 3.27 10.58
CA THR A 88 -10.71 3.88 11.85
C THR A 88 -9.19 3.92 11.99
N LYS A 89 -8.45 3.10 11.22
CA LYS A 89 -6.99 3.03 11.22
C LYS A 89 -6.43 3.62 9.95
N SER A 90 -5.35 4.41 10.06
CA SER A 90 -4.68 4.98 8.90
C SER A 90 -4.31 3.92 7.85
N MET A 91 -4.61 4.24 6.58
CA MET A 91 -4.31 3.37 5.46
C MET A 91 -2.79 3.23 5.26
N MET A 92 -2.29 1.99 5.29
CA MET A 92 -0.91 1.64 4.92
C MET A 92 -0.95 0.52 3.89
N ARG A 93 -0.91 0.87 2.60
CA ARG A 93 -1.12 -0.04 1.48
C ARG A 93 -0.03 0.13 0.42
N LEU A 94 0.34 -0.99 -0.21
CA LEU A 94 1.20 -1.02 -1.39
C LEU A 94 0.34 -1.27 -2.63
N LEU A 95 0.32 -0.31 -3.55
CA LEU A 95 -0.30 -0.47 -4.86
C LEU A 95 0.72 -1.05 -5.83
N GLN A 96 0.59 -2.35 -6.14
CA GLN A 96 1.49 -3.07 -7.03
C GLN A 96 0.83 -3.36 -8.38
N GLY A 97 1.61 -3.24 -9.46
CA GLY A 97 1.20 -3.58 -10.82
C GLY A 97 2.31 -3.25 -11.81
N ASP A 98 2.27 -3.82 -12.99
CA ASP A 98 3.30 -3.65 -14.02
C ASP A 98 3.39 -2.20 -14.54
N VAL A 99 4.48 -1.87 -15.22
CA VAL A 99 4.60 -0.57 -15.90
C VAL A 99 3.45 -0.45 -16.91
N GLY A 100 2.75 0.68 -16.92
CA GLY A 100 1.58 0.91 -17.79
C GLY A 100 0.24 0.41 -17.25
N SER A 101 0.19 -0.32 -16.12
CA SER A 101 -1.08 -0.81 -15.52
C SER A 101 -2.03 0.27 -14.96
N GLY A 102 -1.67 1.56 -15.06
CA GLY A 102 -2.52 2.67 -14.63
C GLY A 102 -2.47 2.98 -13.13
N LYS A 103 -1.40 2.62 -12.42
CA LYS A 103 -1.21 2.94 -10.98
C LYS A 103 -1.40 4.44 -10.67
N THR A 104 -0.93 5.31 -11.56
CA THR A 104 -1.04 6.77 -11.40
C THR A 104 -2.48 7.25 -11.45
N VAL A 105 -3.34 6.64 -12.26
CA VAL A 105 -4.78 6.99 -12.35
C VAL A 105 -5.49 6.64 -11.05
N VAL A 106 -5.22 5.45 -10.49
CA VAL A 106 -5.76 5.02 -9.19
C VAL A 106 -5.33 5.99 -8.08
N ALA A 107 -4.07 6.41 -8.08
CA ALA A 107 -3.57 7.40 -7.12
C ALA A 107 -4.21 8.78 -7.31
N ALA A 108 -4.43 9.22 -8.55
CA ALA A 108 -5.11 10.48 -8.88
C ALA A 108 -6.56 10.49 -8.39
N ILE A 109 -7.31 9.41 -8.63
CA ILE A 109 -8.69 9.25 -8.13
C ILE A 109 -8.73 9.33 -6.61
N SER A 110 -7.79 8.69 -5.93
CA SER A 110 -7.71 8.70 -4.47
C SER A 110 -7.39 10.10 -3.92
N ALA A 111 -6.51 10.85 -4.59
CA ALA A 111 -6.17 12.22 -4.23
C ALA A 111 -7.36 13.18 -4.44
N TYR A 112 -8.06 13.06 -5.57
CA TYR A 112 -9.27 13.84 -5.86
C TYR A 112 -10.37 13.58 -4.84
N TYR A 113 -10.61 12.30 -4.52
CA TYR A 113 -11.56 11.91 -3.48
C TYR A 113 -11.20 12.55 -2.14
N THR A 114 -9.92 12.48 -1.76
CA THR A 114 -9.41 13.06 -0.50
C THR A 114 -9.67 14.56 -0.43
N PHE A 115 -9.45 15.26 -1.55
CA PHE A 115 -9.70 16.69 -1.65
C PHE A 115 -11.20 17.02 -1.54
N LYS A 116 -12.06 16.37 -2.32
CA LYS A 116 -13.50 16.70 -2.35
C LYS A 116 -14.24 16.31 -1.07
N VAL A 117 -13.90 15.18 -0.46
CA VAL A 117 -14.65 14.64 0.69
C VAL A 117 -14.12 15.19 2.02
N PHE A 118 -12.80 15.21 2.20
CA PHE A 118 -12.21 15.61 3.49
C PHE A 118 -11.64 17.03 3.49
N ASN A 119 -11.73 17.76 2.36
CA ASN A 119 -10.99 19.01 2.15
C ASN A 119 -9.48 18.83 2.44
N GLY A 120 -8.97 17.61 2.20
CA GLY A 120 -7.62 17.19 2.55
C GLY A 120 -6.63 17.44 1.42
N GLN A 121 -5.34 17.47 1.78
CA GLN A 121 -4.25 17.60 0.81
C GLN A 121 -3.56 16.26 0.59
N SER A 122 -3.20 15.98 -0.67
CA SER A 122 -2.44 14.79 -1.05
C SER A 122 -1.03 15.18 -1.50
N VAL A 123 -0.03 14.45 -1.03
CA VAL A 123 1.38 14.67 -1.41
C VAL A 123 1.88 13.47 -2.23
N PHE A 124 2.43 13.75 -3.41
CA PHE A 124 3.07 12.77 -4.26
C PHE A 124 4.59 12.89 -4.14
N LEU A 125 5.24 11.82 -3.68
CA LEU A 125 6.69 11.76 -3.53
C LEU A 125 7.30 10.88 -4.63
N ALA A 126 8.44 11.31 -5.16
CA ALA A 126 9.22 10.56 -6.12
C ALA A 126 10.71 10.67 -5.77
N PRO A 127 11.52 9.64 -6.05
CA PRO A 127 12.93 9.61 -5.64
C PRO A 127 13.84 10.52 -6.47
N LEU A 128 13.39 10.97 -7.64
CA LEU A 128 14.14 11.83 -8.57
C LEU A 128 13.24 12.93 -9.14
N GLU A 129 13.82 14.09 -9.41
CA GLU A 129 13.11 15.25 -9.97
C GLU A 129 12.45 14.95 -11.32
N VAL A 130 13.13 14.22 -12.21
CA VAL A 130 12.57 13.85 -13.52
C VAL A 130 11.29 13.03 -13.37
N LEU A 131 11.23 12.12 -12.39
CA LEU A 131 10.04 11.32 -12.10
C LEU A 131 8.94 12.17 -11.45
N ALA A 132 9.30 13.09 -10.55
CA ALA A 132 8.35 14.05 -9.99
C ALA A 132 7.69 14.90 -11.09
N ASN A 133 8.48 15.40 -12.04
CA ASN A 133 8.00 16.15 -13.20
C ASN A 133 7.09 15.30 -14.11
N GLN A 134 7.41 14.01 -14.31
CA GLN A 134 6.54 13.10 -15.06
C GLN A 134 5.21 12.85 -14.35
N HIS A 135 5.23 12.62 -13.04
CA HIS A 135 4.02 12.48 -12.24
C HIS A 135 3.19 13.76 -12.28
N HIS A 136 3.80 14.92 -12.09
CA HIS A 136 3.13 16.22 -12.17
C HIS A 136 2.42 16.40 -13.52
N LYS A 137 3.10 16.21 -14.65
CA LYS A 137 2.50 16.32 -15.99
C LYS A 137 1.32 15.35 -16.18
N THR A 138 1.42 14.14 -15.67
CA THR A 138 0.36 13.13 -15.79
C THR A 138 -0.84 13.49 -14.92
N LEU A 139 -0.61 13.87 -13.67
CA LEU A 139 -1.65 14.27 -12.72
C LEU A 139 -2.33 15.57 -13.16
N ALA A 140 -1.57 16.54 -13.65
CA ALA A 140 -2.11 17.79 -14.19
C ALA A 140 -3.11 17.52 -15.34
N LYS A 141 -2.79 16.58 -16.24
CA LYS A 141 -3.72 16.18 -17.32
C LYS A 141 -5.00 15.51 -16.81
N LEU A 142 -4.94 14.81 -15.68
CA LEU A 142 -6.08 14.09 -15.09
C LEU A 142 -6.93 14.98 -14.17
N LEU A 143 -6.31 15.96 -13.52
CA LEU A 143 -6.91 16.72 -12.42
C LEU A 143 -7.16 18.20 -12.75
N LEU A 144 -6.52 18.79 -13.77
CA LEU A 144 -6.81 20.16 -14.20
C LEU A 144 -7.77 20.11 -15.39
N PRO A 145 -8.96 20.73 -15.34
CA PRO A 145 -9.34 21.91 -14.53
C PRO A 145 -10.40 21.63 -13.43
N LEU A 146 -10.33 20.48 -12.74
CA LEU A 146 -11.37 19.96 -11.81
C LEU A 146 -11.38 20.56 -10.40
#